data_AF-A0A1F8FUT8-F1
#
_entry.id   AF-A0A1F8FUT8-F1
#
_cell.length_a   1.000
_cell.length_b   1.000
_cell.length_c   1.000
_cell.angle_alpha   90.00
_cell.angle_beta   90.00
_cell.angle_gamma   90.00
#
_symmetry.space_group_name_H-M   'P 1'
#
loop_
_entity.id
_entity.type
_entity.pdbx_description
1 polymer ?
#
loop_
_entity_poly.entity_id
_entity_poly.type
_entity_poly.pdbx_seq_one_letter_code
_entity_poly.pdbx_strand_id
1 'polypeptide(L)'
;MNRQTKLISWHVLVAFLAWKLWEYGKYASFNSFTGVDLEPASVLNFLLLISVIVLGYILFQQRRWAWTIGGIVGLLFLAMLGWTLLNLVAVGALLLFNLWSATRVRREIHERRILNIVDAFYHGLLPVVLGLFIMISFAAYQSPFAEEVKKTDRLPSQAETIVRSIVEKTIGNKVEGTTPQQKQRAIDQVASQTFQEFNRILKPYFQYAPPVLAFGLFLILWGLSFLFVWAGMVIGMALYWILKRFKVVRIETRQVDAEVLVV
;
A
#
# COMPACT_ATOMS: atom_id res chain seq x y z
N MET A 1 -33.49 10.11 -5.35
CA MET A 1 -32.61 10.15 -4.16
C MET A 1 -31.85 11.47 -4.12
N ASN A 2 -31.97 12.24 -3.03
CA ASN A 2 -31.31 13.54 -2.88
C ASN A 2 -29.77 13.36 -2.88
N ARG A 3 -29.02 14.38 -3.30
CA ARG A 3 -27.55 14.42 -3.31
C ARG A 3 -26.96 14.11 -1.93
N GLN A 4 -27.57 14.63 -0.87
CA GLN A 4 -27.14 14.39 0.52
C GLN A 4 -27.24 12.90 0.88
N THR A 5 -28.35 12.24 0.55
CA THR A 5 -28.52 10.80 0.80
C THR A 5 -27.47 9.98 0.06
N LYS A 6 -27.19 10.29 -1.22
CA LYS A 6 -26.14 9.61 -2.00
C LYS A 6 -24.77 9.75 -1.34
N LEU A 7 -24.47 10.94 -0.84
CA LEU A 7 -23.22 11.24 -0.17
C LEU A 7 -23.09 10.49 1.17
N ILE A 8 -24.14 10.47 1.99
CA ILE A 8 -24.16 9.73 3.25
C ILE A 8 -23.93 8.24 2.98
N SER A 9 -24.67 7.64 2.03
CA SER A 9 -24.45 6.25 1.63
C SER A 9 -23.02 5.99 1.16
N TRP A 10 -22.39 6.96 0.49
CA TRP A 10 -20.99 6.85 0.05
C TRP A 10 -20.02 6.81 1.23
N HIS A 11 -20.21 7.68 2.22
CA HIS A 11 -19.35 7.69 3.43
C HIS A 11 -19.51 6.40 4.23
N VAL A 12 -20.73 5.86 4.33
CA VAL A 12 -20.99 4.57 4.97
C VAL A 12 -20.27 3.43 4.23
N LEU A 13 -20.32 3.42 2.90
CA LEU A 13 -19.61 2.42 2.10
C LEU A 13 -18.09 2.52 2.30
N VAL A 14 -17.53 3.72 2.27
CA VAL A 14 -16.09 3.94 2.55
C VAL A 14 -15.73 3.47 3.95
N ALA A 15 -16.53 3.81 4.96
CA ALA A 15 -16.30 3.39 6.34
C ALA A 15 -16.31 1.85 6.46
N PHE A 16 -17.27 1.19 5.83
CA PHE A 16 -17.37 -0.28 5.82
C PHE A 16 -16.15 -0.93 5.14
N LEU A 17 -15.75 -0.45 3.97
CA LEU A 17 -14.59 -0.99 3.24
C LEU A 17 -13.28 -0.73 3.98
N ALA A 18 -13.13 0.44 4.59
CA ALA A 18 -11.97 0.78 5.41
C ALA A 18 -11.91 -0.08 6.68
N TRP A 19 -13.04 -0.30 7.35
CA TRP A 19 -13.13 -1.22 8.48
C TRP A 19 -12.65 -2.62 8.07
N LYS A 20 -13.17 -3.15 6.97
CA LYS A 20 -12.78 -4.47 6.45
C LYS A 20 -11.30 -4.55 6.11
N LEU A 21 -10.75 -3.54 5.46
CA LEU A 21 -9.32 -3.48 5.14
C LEU A 21 -8.45 -3.62 6.40
N TRP A 22 -8.76 -2.87 7.46
CA TRP A 22 -7.98 -2.90 8.70
C TRP A 22 -8.22 -4.17 9.52
N GLU A 23 -9.42 -4.74 9.46
CA GLU A 23 -9.75 -6.02 10.07
C GLU A 23 -8.91 -7.16 9.46
N TYR A 24 -8.85 -7.26 8.13
CA TYR A 24 -8.00 -8.25 7.45
C TYR A 24 -6.51 -8.00 7.66
N GLY A 25 -6.10 -6.72 7.78
CA GLY A 25 -4.71 -6.35 8.05
C GLY A 25 -4.15 -6.91 9.36
N LYS A 26 -4.99 -7.25 10.34
CA LYS A 26 -4.56 -7.90 11.59
C LYS A 26 -4.07 -9.33 11.41
N TYR A 27 -4.48 -10.00 10.33
CA TYR A 27 -4.15 -11.40 10.06
C TYR A 27 -3.02 -11.57 9.04
N ALA A 28 -2.37 -10.48 8.61
CA ALA A 28 -1.25 -10.57 7.69
C ALA A 28 -0.07 -11.33 8.35
N SER A 29 0.16 -12.56 7.91
CA SER A 29 1.25 -13.42 8.37
C SER A 29 2.32 -13.61 7.28
N PHE A 30 3.56 -13.86 7.69
CA PHE A 30 4.63 -14.24 6.77
C PHE A 30 4.59 -15.77 6.53
N ASN A 31 4.61 -16.17 5.26
CA ASN A 31 4.70 -17.58 4.86
C ASN A 31 6.08 -17.82 4.22
N SER A 32 6.75 -18.90 4.60
CA SER A 32 8.15 -19.18 4.24
C SER A 32 8.39 -19.40 2.74
N PHE A 33 7.34 -19.66 1.96
CA PHE A 33 7.44 -19.94 0.52
C PHE A 33 7.16 -18.72 -0.37
N THR A 34 6.28 -17.81 0.06
CA THR A 34 5.84 -16.62 -0.71
C THR A 34 6.30 -15.29 -0.09
N GLY A 35 6.88 -15.32 1.11
CA GLY A 35 7.24 -14.13 1.88
C GLY A 35 6.03 -13.61 2.66
N VAL A 36 5.14 -12.87 2.01
CA VAL A 36 3.94 -12.27 2.63
C VAL A 36 2.70 -13.01 2.18
N ASP A 37 1.96 -13.63 3.10
CA ASP A 37 0.68 -14.24 2.78
C ASP A 37 -0.41 -13.15 2.77
N LEU A 38 -0.59 -12.52 1.61
CA LEU A 38 -1.66 -11.55 1.42
C LEU A 38 -2.97 -12.30 1.18
N GLU A 39 -3.87 -12.25 2.16
CA GLU A 39 -5.20 -12.80 1.99
C GLU A 39 -5.89 -12.14 0.77
N PRO A 40 -6.36 -12.91 -0.23
CA PRO A 40 -6.97 -12.35 -1.43
C PRO A 40 -8.14 -11.39 -1.13
N ALA A 41 -8.87 -11.65 -0.03
CA ALA A 41 -9.93 -10.78 0.46
C ALA A 41 -9.42 -9.39 0.87
N SER A 42 -8.24 -9.28 1.48
CA SER A 42 -7.61 -8.01 1.86
C SER A 42 -7.23 -7.20 0.62
N VAL A 43 -6.62 -7.85 -0.38
CA VAL A 43 -6.26 -7.22 -1.65
C VAL A 43 -7.51 -6.73 -2.38
N LEU A 44 -8.55 -7.54 -2.47
CA LEU A 44 -9.80 -7.15 -3.10
C LEU A 44 -10.47 -5.96 -2.38
N ASN A 45 -10.52 -5.97 -1.05
CA ASN A 45 -11.06 -4.85 -0.26
C ASN A 45 -10.25 -3.57 -0.42
N PHE A 46 -8.92 -3.68 -0.46
CA PHE A 46 -8.03 -2.56 -0.76
C PHE A 46 -8.37 -1.95 -2.12
N LEU A 47 -8.47 -2.79 -3.16
CA LEU A 47 -8.81 -2.35 -4.51
C LEU A 47 -10.19 -1.70 -4.57
N LEU A 48 -11.20 -2.31 -3.94
CA LEU A 48 -12.55 -1.73 -3.85
C LEU A 48 -12.54 -0.38 -3.13
N LEU A 49 -11.82 -0.27 -2.02
CA LEU A 49 -11.73 0.98 -1.24
C LEU A 49 -11.14 2.10 -2.09
N ILE A 50 -9.98 1.90 -2.73
CA ILE A 50 -9.34 2.94 -3.54
C ILE A 50 -10.23 3.35 -4.73
N SER A 51 -10.89 2.39 -5.37
CA SER A 51 -11.81 2.64 -6.48
C SER A 51 -13.01 3.46 -6.02
N VAL A 52 -13.62 3.13 -4.88
CA VAL A 52 -14.77 3.87 -4.31
C VAL A 52 -14.37 5.27 -3.86
N ILE A 53 -13.18 5.44 -3.27
CA ILE A 53 -12.69 6.77 -2.88
C ILE A 53 -12.55 7.67 -4.11
N VAL A 54 -11.83 7.22 -5.14
CA VAL A 54 -11.58 8.01 -6.35
C VAL A 54 -12.85 8.27 -7.13
N LEU A 55 -13.73 7.26 -7.27
CA LEU A 55 -15.03 7.43 -7.87
C LEU A 55 -15.87 8.46 -7.12
N GLY A 56 -15.78 8.50 -5.78
CA GLY A 56 -16.39 9.55 -4.96
C GLY A 56 -15.87 10.95 -5.34
N TYR A 57 -14.56 11.10 -5.54
CA TYR A 57 -13.97 12.36 -5.98
C TYR A 57 -14.45 12.78 -7.38
N ILE A 58 -14.56 11.83 -8.30
CA ILE A 58 -15.08 12.07 -9.66
C ILE A 58 -16.56 12.52 -9.61
N LEU A 59 -17.38 11.87 -8.78
CA LEU A 59 -18.82 12.12 -8.72
C LEU A 59 -19.21 13.39 -7.96
N PHE A 60 -18.58 13.65 -6.82
CA PHE A 60 -18.98 14.75 -5.94
C PHE A 60 -18.20 16.05 -6.16
N GLN A 61 -16.99 15.97 -6.75
CA GLN A 61 -16.15 17.07 -7.23
C GLN A 61 -15.81 18.18 -6.21
N GLN A 62 -16.13 17.99 -4.93
CA GLN A 62 -15.85 18.98 -3.89
C GLN A 62 -14.67 18.53 -3.03
N ARG A 63 -13.68 19.44 -2.91
CA ARG A 63 -12.45 19.22 -2.13
C ARG A 63 -12.71 18.90 -0.66
N ARG A 64 -13.81 19.40 -0.09
CA ARG A 64 -14.17 19.15 1.31
C ARG A 64 -14.40 17.67 1.62
N TRP A 65 -14.86 16.88 0.64
CA TRP A 65 -15.10 15.45 0.85
C TRP A 65 -13.81 14.62 0.96
N ALA A 66 -12.68 15.14 0.47
CA ALA A 66 -11.39 14.49 0.68
C ALA A 66 -11.01 14.44 2.17
N TRP A 67 -11.35 15.50 2.92
CA TRP A 67 -11.13 15.56 4.36
C TRP A 67 -12.01 14.58 5.12
N THR A 68 -13.29 14.47 4.77
CA THR A 68 -14.21 13.56 5.46
C THR A 68 -13.92 12.09 5.13
N ILE A 69 -13.64 11.78 3.86
CA ILE A 69 -13.26 10.42 3.43
C ILE A 69 -11.92 10.00 4.05
N GLY A 70 -10.88 10.83 3.90
CA GLY A 70 -9.59 10.55 4.53
C GLY A 70 -9.67 10.52 6.05
N GLY A 71 -10.52 11.36 6.65
CA GLY A 71 -10.81 11.37 8.08
C GLY A 71 -11.45 10.07 8.55
N ILE A 72 -12.45 9.55 7.85
CA ILE A 72 -13.08 8.26 8.17
C ILE A 72 -12.05 7.12 8.12
N VAL A 73 -11.30 7.03 7.02
CA VAL A 73 -10.29 5.97 6.86
C VAL A 73 -9.22 6.06 7.95
N GLY A 74 -8.75 7.28 8.24
CA GLY A 74 -7.75 7.55 9.27
C GLY A 74 -8.25 7.33 10.70
N LEU A 75 -9.48 7.71 11.02
CA LEU A 75 -10.08 7.47 12.33
C LEU A 75 -10.28 5.97 12.60
N LEU A 76 -10.71 5.22 11.59
CA LEU A 76 -10.83 3.76 11.69
C LEU A 76 -9.46 3.10 11.90
N PHE A 77 -8.43 3.59 11.20
CA PHE A 77 -7.06 3.15 11.43
C PHE A 77 -6.59 3.42 12.86
N LEU A 78 -6.79 4.64 13.38
CA LEU A 78 -6.45 5.00 14.76
C LEU A 78 -7.24 4.19 15.79
N ALA A 79 -8.52 3.90 15.50
CA ALA A 79 -9.35 3.06 16.36
C ALA A 79 -8.83 1.62 16.44
N MET A 80 -8.23 1.09 15.36
CA MET A 80 -7.72 -0.27 15.31
C MET A 80 -6.28 -0.44 15.79
N LEU A 81 -5.40 0.53 15.50
CA LEU A 81 -3.95 0.45 15.79
C LEU A 81 -3.51 1.37 16.94
N GLY A 82 -4.41 2.19 17.47
CA GLY A 82 -4.17 3.07 18.61
C GLY A 82 -3.72 4.48 18.25
N TRP A 83 -3.83 5.37 19.24
CA TRP A 83 -3.56 6.81 19.14
C TRP A 83 -2.10 7.14 19.46
N THR A 84 -1.18 6.75 18.58
CA THR A 84 0.25 7.05 18.70
C THR A 84 0.63 8.23 17.80
N LEU A 85 1.70 8.97 18.14
CA LEU A 85 2.21 10.05 17.28
C LEU A 85 2.52 9.55 15.87
N LEU A 86 3.09 8.35 15.76
CA LEU A 86 3.39 7.71 14.48
C LEU A 86 2.12 7.48 13.65
N ASN A 87 1.05 6.96 14.26
CA ASN A 87 -0.23 6.76 13.58
C ASN A 87 -0.90 8.07 13.17
N LEU A 88 -0.77 9.13 13.99
CA LEU A 88 -1.25 10.46 13.64
C LEU A 88 -0.50 11.02 12.42
N VAL A 89 0.81 10.80 12.32
CA VAL A 89 1.59 11.17 11.13
C VAL A 89 1.13 10.40 9.89
N ALA A 90 0.87 9.10 10.00
CA ALA A 90 0.31 8.30 8.90
C ALA A 90 -1.06 8.82 8.44
N VAL A 91 -1.95 9.18 9.37
CA VAL A 91 -3.25 9.78 9.05
C VAL A 91 -3.07 11.16 8.41
N GLY A 92 -2.15 11.99 8.91
CA GLY A 92 -1.81 13.26 8.31
C GLY A 92 -1.33 13.11 6.86
N ALA A 93 -0.45 12.15 6.60
CA ALA A 93 0.00 11.82 5.24
C ALA A 93 -1.18 11.37 4.36
N LEU A 94 -2.02 10.44 4.84
CA LEU A 94 -3.22 9.99 4.12
C LEU A 94 -4.12 11.16 3.72
N LEU A 95 -4.38 12.10 4.65
CA LEU A 95 -5.22 13.27 4.38
C LEU A 95 -4.63 14.15 3.28
N LEU A 96 -3.32 14.41 3.32
CA LEU A 96 -2.63 15.19 2.28
C LEU A 96 -2.71 14.49 0.91
N PHE A 97 -2.47 13.18 0.86
CA PHE A 97 -2.56 12.39 -0.37
C PHE A 97 -3.99 12.33 -0.92
N ASN A 98 -5.00 12.22 -0.07
CA ASN A 98 -6.41 12.28 -0.48
C ASN A 98 -6.79 13.67 -1.00
N LEU A 99 -6.31 14.73 -0.36
CA LEU A 99 -6.51 16.10 -0.84
C LEU A 99 -5.85 16.32 -2.20
N TRP A 100 -4.66 15.76 -2.39
CA TRP A 100 -3.93 15.80 -3.66
C TRP A 100 -4.68 15.04 -4.77
N SER A 101 -5.19 13.84 -4.46
CA SER A 101 -6.07 13.06 -5.36
C SER A 101 -7.28 13.86 -5.80
N ALA A 102 -8.06 14.38 -4.84
CA ALA A 102 -9.28 15.13 -5.14
C ALA A 102 -9.01 16.40 -5.95
N THR A 103 -7.88 17.06 -5.70
CA THR A 103 -7.47 18.25 -6.46
C THR A 103 -7.10 17.89 -7.89
N ARG A 104 -6.35 16.81 -8.10
CA ARG A 104 -6.00 16.32 -9.45
C ARG A 104 -7.22 15.87 -10.24
N VAL A 105 -8.10 15.09 -9.63
CA VAL A 105 -9.37 14.66 -10.25
C VAL A 105 -10.23 15.86 -10.62
N ARG A 106 -10.38 16.83 -9.72
CA ARG A 106 -11.18 18.03 -9.99
C ARG A 106 -10.60 18.82 -11.15
N ARG A 107 -9.27 19.02 -11.15
CA ARG A 107 -8.55 19.73 -12.21
C ARG A 107 -8.80 19.06 -13.58
N GLU A 108 -8.65 17.75 -13.62
CA GLU A 108 -8.89 16.94 -14.81
C GLU A 108 -10.30 17.09 -15.37
N ILE A 109 -11.29 17.21 -14.48
CA ILE A 109 -12.70 17.37 -14.86
C ILE A 109 -13.01 18.81 -15.31
N HIS A 110 -12.38 19.83 -14.72
CA HIS A 110 -12.68 21.23 -15.02
C HIS A 110 -11.89 21.78 -16.21
N GLU A 111 -10.65 21.33 -16.42
CA GLU A 111 -9.77 21.84 -17.47
C GLU A 111 -10.05 21.18 -18.83
N ARG A 112 -10.72 20.03 -18.86
CA ARG A 112 -10.98 19.29 -20.10
C ARG A 112 -12.35 19.58 -20.68
N ARG A 113 -12.39 19.83 -21.99
CA ARG A 113 -13.62 19.94 -22.79
C ARG A 113 -14.41 18.63 -22.89
N ILE A 114 -13.72 17.49 -22.83
CA ILE A 114 -14.32 16.15 -22.89
C ILE A 114 -13.87 15.37 -21.64
N LEU A 115 -14.86 14.88 -20.87
CA LEU A 115 -14.61 14.08 -19.69
C LEU A 115 -14.04 12.70 -20.07
N ASN A 116 -12.76 12.48 -19.79
CA ASN A 116 -12.15 11.15 -19.83
C ASN A 116 -12.11 10.56 -18.41
N ILE A 117 -13.01 9.61 -18.15
CA ILE A 117 -13.12 8.96 -16.84
C ILE A 117 -11.89 8.12 -16.51
N VAL A 118 -11.28 7.50 -17.53
CA VAL A 118 -10.07 6.68 -17.37
C VAL A 118 -8.92 7.55 -16.86
N ASP A 119 -8.71 8.71 -17.49
CA ASP A 119 -7.67 9.65 -17.06
C ASP A 119 -7.94 10.19 -15.65
N ALA A 120 -9.21 10.50 -15.32
CA ALA A 120 -9.59 10.94 -13.98
C ALA A 120 -9.29 9.87 -12.91
N PHE A 121 -9.57 8.59 -13.21
CA PHE A 121 -9.20 7.49 -12.33
C PHE A 121 -7.69 7.37 -12.16
N TYR A 122 -6.93 7.36 -13.26
CA TYR A 122 -5.47 7.23 -13.22
C TYR A 122 -4.82 8.30 -12.33
N HIS A 123 -5.20 9.56 -12.51
CA HIS A 123 -4.66 10.67 -11.72
C HIS A 123 -5.13 10.69 -10.27
N GLY A 124 -6.33 10.14 -9.99
CA GLY A 124 -6.88 10.05 -8.64
C GLY A 124 -6.36 8.86 -7.83
N LEU A 125 -6.15 7.71 -8.46
CA LEU A 125 -5.78 6.47 -7.79
C LEU A 125 -4.38 6.51 -7.21
N LEU A 126 -3.39 7.01 -7.96
CA LEU A 126 -2.00 6.99 -7.52
C LEU A 126 -1.79 7.66 -6.14
N PRO A 127 -2.28 8.90 -5.90
CA PRO A 127 -2.14 9.51 -4.57
C PRO A 127 -2.85 8.71 -3.46
N VAL A 128 -4.06 8.19 -3.71
CA VAL A 128 -4.81 7.42 -2.70
C VAL A 128 -4.06 6.14 -2.32
N VAL A 129 -3.54 5.43 -3.32
CA VAL A 129 -2.72 4.21 -3.14
C VAL A 129 -1.49 4.52 -2.30
N LEU A 130 -0.75 5.60 -2.63
CA LEU A 130 0.43 6.01 -1.86
C LEU A 130 0.10 6.36 -0.40
N GLY A 131 -0.99 7.10 -0.18
CA GLY A 131 -1.45 7.45 1.17
C GLY A 131 -1.76 6.21 2.01
N LEU A 132 -2.43 5.22 1.44
CA LEU A 132 -2.72 3.97 2.13
C LEU A 132 -1.48 3.09 2.31
N PHE A 133 -0.54 3.08 1.38
CA PHE A 133 0.72 2.32 1.53
C PHE A 133 1.55 2.84 2.70
N ILE A 134 1.62 4.16 2.91
CA ILE A 134 2.26 4.73 4.09
C ILE A 134 1.62 4.18 5.37
N MET A 135 0.29 4.14 5.42
CA MET A 135 -0.43 3.60 6.58
C MET A 135 -0.17 2.11 6.77
N ILE A 136 -0.19 1.31 5.70
CA ILE A 136 0.09 -0.13 5.75
C ILE A 136 1.52 -0.38 6.25
N SER A 137 2.50 0.39 5.77
CA SER A 137 3.87 0.31 6.25
C SER A 137 3.99 0.64 7.74
N PHE A 138 3.24 1.63 8.22
CA PHE A 138 3.24 2.01 9.64
C PHE A 138 2.50 0.98 10.50
N ALA A 139 1.46 0.35 9.96
CA ALA A 139 0.80 -0.79 10.61
C ALA A 139 1.77 -1.98 10.72
N ALA A 140 2.51 -2.28 9.66
CA ALA A 140 3.52 -3.33 9.65
C ALA A 140 4.65 -3.05 10.66
N TYR A 141 5.08 -1.80 10.80
CA TYR A 141 6.05 -1.37 11.81
C TYR A 141 5.60 -1.69 13.25
N GLN A 142 4.30 -1.60 13.52
CA GLN A 142 3.69 -1.88 14.83
C GLN A 142 3.22 -3.32 14.99
N SER A 143 3.44 -4.17 13.99
CA SER A 143 2.99 -5.56 14.04
C SER A 143 3.79 -6.36 15.09
N PRO A 144 3.20 -7.41 15.69
CA PRO A 144 3.90 -8.32 16.59
C PRO A 144 5.20 -8.88 15.99
N PHE A 145 5.21 -9.11 14.67
CA PHE A 145 6.39 -9.55 13.93
C PHE A 145 7.56 -8.55 14.04
N ALA A 146 7.29 -7.24 13.94
CA ALA A 146 8.33 -6.23 14.09
C ALA A 146 8.90 -6.21 15.52
N GLU A 147 8.07 -6.46 16.54
CA GLU A 147 8.55 -6.65 17.90
C GLU A 147 9.38 -7.91 18.09
N GLU A 148 8.99 -9.02 17.46
CA GLU A 148 9.76 -10.27 17.48
C GLU A 148 11.13 -10.06 16.85
N VAL A 149 11.22 -9.38 15.70
CA VAL A 149 12.50 -9.04 15.06
C VAL A 149 13.36 -8.17 15.98
N LYS A 150 12.76 -7.21 16.70
CA LYS A 150 13.48 -6.36 17.65
C LYS A 150 13.99 -7.14 18.87
N LYS A 151 13.25 -8.16 19.31
CA LYS A 151 13.61 -9.03 20.45
C LYS A 151 14.57 -10.16 20.05
N THR A 152 14.69 -10.46 18.76
CA THR A 152 15.54 -11.54 18.28
C THR A 152 16.98 -11.03 18.16
N ASP A 153 17.86 -11.60 18.97
CA ASP A 153 19.31 -11.34 18.96
C ASP A 153 20.02 -11.95 17.73
N ARG A 154 19.27 -12.50 16.78
CA ARG A 154 19.78 -13.21 15.61
C ARG A 154 18.99 -12.90 14.34
N LEU A 155 19.68 -12.90 13.21
CA LEU A 155 19.04 -12.88 11.90
C LEU A 155 18.07 -14.08 11.72
N PRO A 156 17.03 -13.94 10.88
CA PRO A 156 16.14 -15.05 10.52
C PRO A 156 16.94 -16.21 9.91
N SER A 157 16.49 -17.45 10.10
CA SER A 157 17.15 -18.64 9.53
C SER A 157 17.22 -18.59 7.99
N GLN A 158 16.33 -17.84 7.33
CA GLN A 158 16.39 -17.61 5.89
C GLN A 158 17.65 -16.84 5.46
N ALA A 159 18.17 -15.93 6.30
CA ALA A 159 19.41 -15.22 6.03
C ALA A 159 20.61 -16.18 6.10
N GLU A 160 20.56 -17.21 6.94
CA GLU A 160 21.58 -18.27 6.99
C GLU A 160 21.65 -19.02 5.65
N THR A 161 20.50 -19.32 5.03
CA THR A 161 20.43 -19.94 3.70
C THR A 161 21.05 -19.06 2.61
N ILE A 162 20.84 -17.75 2.67
CA ILE A 162 21.44 -16.79 1.72
C ILE A 162 22.96 -16.74 1.92
N VAL A 163 23.43 -16.63 3.16
CA VAL A 163 24.87 -16.66 3.49
C VAL A 163 25.49 -17.96 3.00
N ARG A 164 24.84 -19.10 3.25
CA ARG A 164 25.29 -20.41 2.75
C ARG A 164 25.40 -20.43 1.23
N SER A 165 24.42 -19.89 0.50
CA SER A 165 24.46 -19.80 -0.96
C SER A 165 25.59 -18.91 -1.48
N ILE A 166 25.86 -17.78 -0.81
CA ILE A 166 26.99 -16.89 -1.15
C ILE A 166 28.32 -17.60 -0.90
N VAL A 167 28.45 -18.27 0.24
CA VAL A 167 29.65 -19.04 0.60
C VAL A 167 29.87 -20.18 -0.38
N GLU A 168 28.82 -20.91 -0.73
CA GLU A 168 28.85 -21.99 -1.73
C GLU A 168 29.29 -21.47 -3.11
N LYS A 169 28.75 -20.33 -3.58
CA LYS A 169 29.17 -19.73 -4.85
C LYS A 169 30.60 -19.20 -4.84
N THR A 170 31.07 -18.74 -3.68
CA THR A 170 32.39 -18.09 -3.53
C THR A 170 33.52 -19.08 -3.30
N ILE A 171 33.28 -20.07 -2.43
CA ILE A 171 34.26 -21.07 -1.98
C ILE A 171 34.06 -22.38 -2.72
N GLY A 172 32.83 -22.74 -3.09
CA GLY A 172 32.53 -24.01 -3.75
C GLY A 172 33.26 -24.21 -5.07
N ASN A 173 33.63 -23.13 -5.77
CA ASN A 173 34.43 -23.21 -7.00
C ASN A 173 35.95 -23.20 -6.77
N LYS A 174 36.41 -22.91 -5.54
CA LYS A 174 37.85 -22.81 -5.19
C LYS A 174 38.36 -24.03 -4.43
N VAL A 175 37.47 -24.93 -4.04
CA VAL A 175 37.78 -26.18 -3.34
C VAL A 175 37.70 -27.32 -4.37
N GLU A 176 38.72 -27.37 -5.24
CA GLU A 176 38.92 -28.48 -6.19
C GLU A 176 39.77 -29.58 -5.53
N GLY A 177 39.37 -30.85 -5.66
CA GLY A 177 40.12 -32.02 -5.17
C GLY A 177 39.69 -32.62 -3.82
N THR A 178 38.61 -32.14 -3.19
CA THR A 178 38.13 -32.63 -1.89
C THR A 178 36.88 -33.50 -2.04
N THR A 179 36.69 -34.51 -1.18
CA THR A 179 35.47 -35.34 -1.24
C THR A 179 34.21 -34.49 -1.02
N PRO A 180 33.06 -34.83 -1.64
CA PRO A 180 31.82 -34.05 -1.53
C PRO A 180 31.40 -33.76 -0.09
N GLN A 181 31.63 -34.72 0.82
CA GLN A 181 31.32 -34.57 2.25
C GLN A 181 32.23 -33.57 2.98
N GLN A 182 33.52 -33.50 2.62
CA GLN A 182 34.46 -32.55 3.21
C GLN A 182 34.18 -31.12 2.72
N LYS A 183 33.79 -30.99 1.45
CA LYS A 183 33.37 -29.71 0.85
C LYS A 183 32.11 -29.16 1.54
N GLN A 184 31.11 -30.01 1.79
CA GLN A 184 29.88 -29.57 2.46
C GLN A 184 30.15 -29.11 3.90
N ARG A 185 30.99 -29.85 4.66
CA ARG A 185 31.38 -29.46 6.02
C ARG A 185 32.12 -28.13 6.06
N ALA A 186 33.01 -27.89 5.10
CA ALA A 186 33.72 -26.61 5.01
C ALA A 186 32.77 -25.45 4.69
N ILE A 187 31.82 -25.65 3.76
CA ILE A 187 30.78 -24.67 3.44
C ILE A 187 29.93 -24.37 4.67
N ASP A 188 29.48 -25.39 5.39
CA ASP A 188 28.62 -25.22 6.57
C ASP A 188 29.35 -24.52 7.72
N GLN A 189 30.63 -24.85 7.94
CA GLN A 189 31.45 -24.21 8.97
C GLN A 189 31.73 -22.74 8.63
N VAL A 190 32.10 -22.43 7.38
CA VAL A 190 32.35 -21.05 6.96
C VAL A 190 31.05 -20.24 6.95
N ALA A 191 29.93 -20.82 6.50
CA ALA A 191 28.62 -20.18 6.54
C ALA A 191 28.20 -19.87 7.97
N SER A 192 28.37 -20.81 8.91
CA SER A 192 28.05 -20.62 10.33
C SER A 192 28.91 -19.54 10.98
N GLN A 193 30.23 -19.54 10.77
CA GLN A 193 31.13 -18.50 11.29
C GLN A 193 30.83 -17.13 10.68
N THR A 194 30.60 -17.09 9.37
CA THR A 194 30.22 -15.86 8.66
C THR A 194 28.91 -15.33 9.21
N PHE A 195 27.90 -16.19 9.42
CA PHE A 195 26.62 -15.80 9.99
C PHE A 195 26.76 -15.26 11.41
N GLN A 196 27.60 -15.87 12.25
CA GLN A 196 27.88 -15.39 13.61
C GLN A 196 28.53 -14.00 13.62
N GLU A 197 29.53 -13.74 12.76
CA GLU A 197 30.16 -12.43 12.65
C GLU A 197 29.22 -11.38 12.06
N PHE A 198 28.44 -11.73 11.03
CA PHE A 198 27.37 -10.86 10.54
C PHE A 198 26.39 -10.50 11.65
N ASN A 199 26.00 -11.47 12.46
CA ASN A 199 25.08 -11.24 13.56
C ASN A 199 25.69 -10.34 14.65
N ARG A 200 26.98 -10.52 14.97
CA ARG A 200 27.72 -9.66 15.91
C ARG A 200 27.79 -8.21 15.44
N ILE A 201 28.05 -7.99 14.15
CA ILE A 201 28.12 -6.65 13.55
C ILE A 201 26.72 -6.02 13.46
N LEU A 202 25.69 -6.80 13.12
CA LEU A 202 24.32 -6.32 12.91
C LEU A 202 23.51 -6.15 14.18
N LYS A 203 23.90 -6.80 15.29
CA LYS A 203 23.23 -6.70 16.59
C LYS A 203 22.90 -5.26 17.03
N PRO A 204 23.83 -4.28 17.01
CA PRO A 204 23.51 -2.88 17.38
C PRO A 204 22.54 -2.19 16.42
N TYR A 205 22.34 -2.73 15.21
CA TYR A 205 21.45 -2.17 14.19
C TYR A 205 20.04 -2.79 14.23
N PHE A 206 19.81 -3.92 14.91
CA PHE A 206 18.48 -4.53 15.01
C PHE A 206 17.44 -3.63 15.70
N GLN A 207 17.86 -2.71 16.56
CA GLN A 207 16.97 -1.67 17.10
C GLN A 207 16.35 -0.77 16.00
N TYR A 208 17.04 -0.62 14.87
CA TYR A 208 16.60 0.13 13.69
C TYR A 208 16.02 -0.79 12.60
N ALA A 209 15.94 -2.11 12.83
CA ALA A 209 15.34 -3.02 11.86
C ALA A 209 13.85 -2.72 11.63
N PRO A 210 13.00 -2.47 12.65
CA PRO A 210 11.59 -2.16 12.42
C PRO A 210 11.35 -0.96 11.47
N PRO A 211 11.96 0.23 11.66
CA PRO A 211 11.73 1.34 10.74
C PRO A 211 12.29 1.08 9.34
N VAL A 212 13.43 0.38 9.24
CA VAL A 212 14.01 -0.01 7.93
C VAL A 212 13.11 -1.01 7.21
N LEU A 213 12.53 -1.98 7.91
CA LEU A 213 11.59 -2.95 7.33
C LEU A 213 10.31 -2.26 6.86
N ALA A 214 9.76 -1.33 7.65
CA ALA A 214 8.58 -0.56 7.27
C ALA A 214 8.83 0.31 6.03
N PHE A 215 10.00 0.95 5.97
CA PHE A 215 10.44 1.72 4.80
C PHE A 215 10.68 0.82 3.59
N GLY A 216 11.34 -0.33 3.78
CA GLY A 216 11.53 -1.33 2.73
C GLY A 216 10.20 -1.84 2.17
N LEU A 217 9.22 -2.12 3.04
CA LEU A 217 7.87 -2.48 2.64
C LEU A 217 7.21 -1.36 1.86
N PHE A 218 7.35 -0.10 2.29
CA PHE A 218 6.84 1.05 1.54
C PHE A 218 7.46 1.12 0.14
N LEU A 219 8.77 0.93 0.00
CA LEU A 219 9.46 0.94 -1.29
C LEU A 219 9.00 -0.20 -2.20
N ILE A 220 8.80 -1.41 -1.65
CA ILE A 220 8.28 -2.55 -2.40
C ILE A 220 6.85 -2.25 -2.88
N LEU A 221 5.98 -1.80 -1.98
CA LEU A 221 4.61 -1.43 -2.31
C LEU A 221 4.58 -0.31 -3.34
N TRP A 222 5.43 0.71 -3.20
CA TRP A 222 5.56 1.81 -4.16
C TRP A 222 6.04 1.32 -5.53
N GLY A 223 7.06 0.46 -5.58
CA GLY A 223 7.52 -0.15 -6.83
C GLY A 223 6.43 -0.97 -7.53
N LEU A 224 5.58 -1.63 -6.75
CA LEU A 224 4.43 -2.41 -7.23
C LEU A 224 3.15 -1.57 -7.38
N SER A 225 3.17 -0.27 -7.09
CA SER A 225 1.96 0.55 -7.01
C SER A 225 1.20 0.59 -8.33
N PHE A 226 1.92 0.48 -9.46
CA PHE A 226 1.32 0.47 -10.78
C PHE A 226 0.31 -0.68 -10.92
N LEU A 227 0.58 -1.88 -10.37
CA LEU A 227 -0.34 -3.01 -10.42
C LEU A 227 -1.66 -2.68 -9.73
N PHE A 228 -1.58 -2.06 -8.55
CA PHE A 228 -2.76 -1.66 -7.78
C PHE A 228 -3.53 -0.51 -8.45
N VAL A 229 -2.83 0.44 -9.09
CA VAL A 229 -3.47 1.50 -9.87
C VAL A 229 -4.23 0.94 -11.07
N TRP A 230 -3.61 0.03 -11.84
CA TRP A 230 -4.27 -0.61 -12.99
C TRP A 230 -5.46 -1.47 -12.56
N ALA A 231 -5.29 -2.31 -11.54
CA ALA A 231 -6.38 -3.14 -11.02
C ALA A 231 -7.53 -2.28 -10.44
N GLY A 232 -7.20 -1.25 -9.65
CA GLY A 232 -8.16 -0.31 -9.09
C GLY A 232 -8.88 0.51 -10.16
N MET A 233 -8.23 0.81 -11.28
CA MET A 233 -8.86 1.45 -12.42
C MET A 233 -9.87 0.53 -13.11
N VAL A 234 -9.53 -0.73 -13.36
CA VAL A 234 -10.47 -1.71 -13.93
C VAL A 234 -11.70 -1.88 -13.03
N ILE A 235 -11.50 -2.07 -11.72
CA ILE A 235 -12.59 -2.20 -10.75
C ILE A 235 -13.41 -0.90 -10.67
N GLY A 236 -12.76 0.25 -10.64
CA GLY A 236 -13.41 1.56 -10.61
C GLY A 236 -14.28 1.81 -11.84
N MET A 237 -13.80 1.42 -13.02
CA MET A 237 -14.55 1.48 -14.27
C MET A 237 -15.76 0.55 -14.25
N ALA A 238 -15.61 -0.68 -13.75
CA ALA A 238 -16.72 -1.61 -13.58
C ALA A 238 -17.79 -1.05 -12.63
N LEU A 239 -17.38 -0.50 -11.48
CA LEU A 239 -18.28 0.17 -10.54
C LEU A 239 -18.99 1.37 -11.17
N TYR A 240 -18.27 2.19 -11.93
CA TYR A 240 -18.85 3.31 -12.65
C TYR A 240 -19.92 2.85 -13.67
N TRP A 241 -19.65 1.78 -14.42
CA TRP A 241 -20.61 1.19 -15.36
C TRP A 241 -21.87 0.68 -14.66
N ILE A 242 -21.71 0.02 -13.51
CA ILE A 242 -22.83 -0.42 -12.66
C ILE A 242 -23.67 0.80 -12.25
N LEU A 243 -23.05 1.85 -11.69
CA LEU A 243 -23.77 3.06 -11.27
C LEU A 243 -24.48 3.77 -12.43
N LYS A 244 -23.87 3.78 -13.61
CA LYS A 244 -24.47 4.32 -14.84
C LYS A 244 -25.69 3.49 -15.27
N ARG A 245 -25.60 2.17 -15.25
CA ARG A 245 -26.69 1.24 -15.59
C ARG A 245 -27.91 1.45 -14.67
N PHE A 246 -27.67 1.65 -13.38
CA PHE A 246 -28.72 1.95 -12.39
C PHE A 246 -29.19 3.41 -12.39
N LYS A 247 -28.75 4.25 -13.34
CA LYS A 247 -29.09 5.68 -13.45
C LYS A 247 -28.79 6.48 -12.18
N VAL A 248 -27.85 6.02 -11.35
CA VAL A 248 -27.38 6.74 -10.15
C VAL A 248 -26.57 7.97 -10.58
N VAL A 249 -25.88 7.86 -11.72
CA VAL A 249 -25.03 8.89 -12.33
C VAL A 249 -25.53 9.18 -13.74
N ARG A 250 -25.57 10.46 -14.11
CA ARG A 250 -25.86 10.94 -15.47
C ARG A 250 -24.76 11.90 -15.89
N ILE A 251 -24.29 11.80 -17.12
CA ILE A 251 -23.37 12.78 -17.72
C ILE A 251 -24.24 13.82 -18.44
N GLU A 252 -24.11 15.08 -18.04
CA GLU A 252 -24.74 16.21 -18.72
C GLU A 252 -23.68 16.96 -19.51
N THR A 253 -23.92 17.17 -20.81
CA THR A 253 -23.08 18.04 -21.64
C THR A 253 -23.45 19.48 -21.37
N ARG A 254 -22.52 20.27 -20.82
CA ARG A 254 -22.68 21.73 -20.71
C ARG A 254 -21.91 22.39 -21.85
N GLN A 255 -22.57 23.24 -22.63
CA GLN A 255 -21.87 24.14 -23.53
C GLN A 255 -21.23 25.23 -22.66
N VAL A 256 -19.91 25.36 -22.75
CA VAL A 256 -19.14 26.44 -22.11
C VAL A 256 -18.58 27.27 -23.25
N ASP A 257 -18.93 28.56 -23.29
CA ASP A 257 -18.39 29.49 -24.27
C ASP A 257 -16.87 29.59 -24.07
N ALA A 258 -16.11 29.30 -25.12
CA ALA A 258 -14.65 29.35 -25.06
C ALA A 258 -14.19 30.80 -25.24
N GLU A 259 -13.60 31.39 -24.20
CA GLU A 259 -12.88 32.66 -24.36
C GLU A 259 -11.62 32.40 -25.20
N VAL A 260 -11.55 33.03 -26.37
CA VAL A 260 -10.39 32.95 -27.26
C VAL A 260 -9.52 34.17 -27.00
N LEU A 261 -8.26 33.92 -26.65
CA LEU A 261 -7.27 34.99 -26.51
C LEU A 261 -6.85 35.43 -27.92
N VAL A 262 -7.42 36.54 -28.37
CA VAL A 262 -7.04 37.19 -29.63
C VAL A 262 -5.90 38.15 -29.32
N VAL A 263 -4.75 37.95 -29.97
CA VAL A 263 -3.60 38.88 -29.94
C VAL A 263 -3.83 39.99 -30.94
#